data_AF-A0A9D4B0V9-F1
#
_entry.id   AF-A0A9D4B0V9-F1
#
_cell.length_a   1.000
_cell.length_b   1.000
_cell.length_c   1.000
_cell.angle_alpha   90.00
_cell.angle_beta   90.00
_cell.angle_gamma   90.00
#
_symmetry.space_group_name_H-M   'P 1'
#
loop_
_entity.id
_entity.type
_entity.pdbx_description
1 polymer ?
#
loop_
_entity_poly.entity_id
_entity_poly.type
_entity_poly.pdbx_seq_one_letter_code
_entity_poly.pdbx_strand_id
1 'polypeptide(L)'
;MPAALMTVLFSSVSFVLSRMAACGGATKNKLTVSKPVWDFLTKEAPSKLVKLKEETKLSILIDGETSEIYVLQLSTPAPGAGNGLYLARKALKALLKETEKELKKAQRQSRASWAGGPGGAGGLGGAAAGGSREEEQESQCPICLGEIQNVKTLEKCRHSFCEACITRALQVKRACPMCGRFYGQLVGNQPENGRMLVSKDSSLLLPGYEKYGTIIIQYVFPPGVQGVEHPNPGVRYPGTTRVAYLPDCPEGNKVLALFRKAFDQRLTFTIGTSMTTGRANVITWNDIHHKTNCTGGPQLFGYPDPTYLARVQEELRAKGLTED
;
A
#
# COMPACT_ATOMS: atom_id res chain seq x y z
N MET A 1 -40.79 -19.12 17.83
CA MET A 1 -40.62 -19.22 16.36
C MET A 1 -41.25 -17.96 15.78
N PRO A 2 -40.43 -16.99 15.34
CA PRO A 2 -40.03 -16.98 13.93
C PRO A 2 -38.52 -16.74 13.73
N ALA A 3 -38.13 -16.92 12.47
CA ALA A 3 -36.79 -17.21 11.97
C ALA A 3 -35.79 -16.05 12.04
N ALA A 4 -34.54 -16.42 12.32
CA ALA A 4 -33.36 -15.59 12.26
C ALA A 4 -32.97 -15.30 10.80
N LEU A 5 -32.78 -14.03 10.44
CA LEU A 5 -32.03 -13.62 9.25
C LEU A 5 -30.68 -13.07 9.69
N MET A 6 -29.62 -13.78 9.32
CA MET A 6 -28.22 -13.36 9.48
C MET A 6 -27.97 -12.06 8.71
N THR A 7 -27.62 -10.99 9.43
CA THR A 7 -27.03 -9.79 8.83
C THR A 7 -25.55 -10.06 8.61
N VAL A 8 -25.16 -10.32 7.35
CA VAL A 8 -23.74 -10.39 6.97
C VAL A 8 -23.20 -8.97 6.87
N LEU A 9 -22.37 -8.58 7.85
CA LEU A 9 -21.58 -7.35 7.80
C LEU A 9 -20.49 -7.49 6.73
N PHE A 10 -20.66 -6.84 5.58
CA PHE A 10 -19.60 -6.74 4.57
C PHE A 10 -18.67 -5.57 4.90
N SER A 11 -17.45 -5.94 5.30
CA SER A 11 -16.31 -5.04 5.49
C SER A 11 -15.92 -4.34 4.18
N SER A 12 -15.65 -3.04 4.26
CA SER A 12 -15.20 -2.20 3.14
C SER A 12 -13.78 -2.58 2.72
N VAL A 13 -13.64 -3.29 1.59
CA VAL A 13 -12.33 -3.74 1.13
C VAL A 13 -11.62 -2.66 0.30
N SER A 14 -10.54 -2.09 0.85
CA SER A 14 -9.56 -1.33 0.09
C SER A 14 -8.53 -2.29 -0.51
N PHE A 15 -8.62 -2.57 -1.81
CA PHE A 15 -7.62 -3.37 -2.52
C PHE A 15 -6.55 -2.48 -3.16
N VAL A 16 -5.41 -2.35 -2.49
CA VAL A 16 -4.16 -1.86 -3.06
C VAL A 16 -3.53 -2.98 -3.89
N LEU A 17 -3.28 -2.71 -5.17
CA LEU A 17 -2.35 -3.46 -6.02
C LEU A 17 -0.94 -3.30 -5.43
N SER A 18 -0.53 -4.19 -4.52
CA SER A 18 0.85 -4.20 -4.05
C SER A 18 1.79 -4.59 -5.19
N ARG A 19 2.67 -3.65 -5.54
CA ARG A 19 3.83 -3.85 -6.39
C ARG A 19 4.73 -4.92 -5.75
N MET A 20 4.71 -6.14 -6.26
CA MET A 20 5.76 -7.11 -5.97
C MET A 20 6.94 -6.91 -6.92
N ALA A 21 8.02 -6.30 -6.42
CA ALA A 21 9.34 -6.36 -7.04
C ALA A 21 10.40 -6.73 -6.00
N ALA A 22 11.10 -7.83 -6.30
CA ALA A 22 12.40 -8.28 -5.78
C ALA A 22 12.52 -8.72 -4.31
N CYS A 23 12.19 -9.99 -4.04
CA CYS A 23 12.84 -10.77 -2.96
C CYS A 23 13.97 -11.62 -3.57
N GLY A 24 15.19 -11.47 -3.04
CA GLY A 24 16.26 -12.45 -3.17
C GLY A 24 16.02 -13.61 -2.19
N GLY A 25 16.28 -14.84 -2.63
CA GLY A 25 16.14 -16.06 -1.83
C GLY A 25 14.81 -16.80 -1.99
N ALA A 26 14.29 -16.91 -3.22
CA ALA A 26 13.04 -17.63 -3.46
C ALA A 26 13.18 -19.14 -3.22
N THR A 27 12.24 -19.71 -2.46
CA THR A 27 11.59 -20.94 -2.95
C THR A 27 10.96 -20.56 -4.30
N LYS A 28 11.71 -20.67 -5.40
CA LYS A 28 11.33 -20.23 -6.78
C LYS A 28 10.01 -20.85 -7.27
N ASN A 29 9.54 -21.85 -6.54
CA ASN A 29 8.32 -22.62 -6.66
C ASN A 29 7.10 -22.06 -5.90
N LYS A 30 7.18 -21.06 -5.00
CA LYS A 30 5.98 -20.55 -4.26
C LYS A 30 5.49 -19.18 -4.72
N LEU A 31 4.19 -18.98 -4.93
CA LEU A 31 3.58 -17.72 -5.40
C LEU A 31 2.34 -17.37 -4.56
N THR A 32 2.26 -16.15 -4.05
CA THR A 32 1.08 -15.67 -3.31
C THR A 32 0.11 -14.93 -4.23
N VAL A 33 -1.20 -15.16 -4.05
CA VAL A 33 -2.29 -14.50 -4.78
C VAL A 33 -3.44 -14.16 -3.83
N SER A 34 -4.17 -13.07 -4.09
CA SER A 34 -5.38 -12.77 -3.31
C SER A 34 -6.51 -13.73 -3.62
N LYS A 35 -7.29 -14.10 -2.61
CA LYS A 35 -8.44 -15.01 -2.76
C LYS A 35 -9.45 -14.54 -3.81
N PRO A 36 -9.88 -13.26 -3.84
CA PRO A 36 -10.84 -12.83 -4.85
C PRO A 36 -10.32 -12.95 -6.29
N VAL A 37 -9.03 -12.72 -6.51
CA VAL A 37 -8.42 -12.84 -7.85
C VAL A 37 -8.30 -14.32 -8.24
N TRP A 38 -7.86 -15.18 -7.33
CA TRP A 38 -7.74 -16.61 -7.59
C TRP A 38 -9.10 -17.28 -7.82
N ASP A 39 -10.09 -16.95 -6.98
CA ASP A 39 -11.45 -17.45 -7.09
C ASP A 39 -12.11 -16.97 -8.38
N PHE A 40 -11.93 -15.70 -8.75
CA PHE A 40 -12.43 -15.16 -10.02
C PHE A 40 -11.77 -15.87 -11.22
N LEU A 41 -10.45 -16.06 -11.20
CA LEU A 41 -9.75 -16.79 -12.28
C LEU A 41 -10.26 -18.23 -12.42
N THR A 42 -10.44 -18.93 -11.30
CA THR A 42 -10.82 -20.35 -11.31
C THR A 42 -12.31 -20.58 -11.59
N LYS A 43 -13.19 -19.64 -11.21
CA LYS A 43 -14.64 -19.74 -11.41
C LYS A 43 -15.11 -19.12 -12.74
N GLU A 44 -14.64 -17.92 -13.06
CA GLU A 44 -15.14 -17.12 -14.20
C GLU A 44 -14.27 -17.26 -15.46
N ALA A 45 -12.99 -17.62 -15.30
CA ALA A 45 -12.07 -17.75 -16.44
C ALA A 45 -11.19 -19.02 -16.41
N PRO A 46 -11.76 -20.22 -16.14
CA PRO A 46 -10.98 -21.45 -16.00
C PRO A 46 -10.20 -21.81 -17.29
N SER A 47 -10.73 -21.45 -18.46
CA SER A 47 -10.09 -21.69 -19.76
C SER A 47 -8.74 -21.00 -19.90
N LYS A 48 -8.59 -19.77 -19.36
CA LYS A 48 -7.32 -19.05 -19.36
C LYS A 48 -6.25 -19.78 -18.54
N LEU A 49 -6.66 -20.37 -17.41
CA LEU A 49 -5.78 -21.13 -16.54
C LEU A 49 -5.41 -22.49 -17.15
N VAL A 50 -6.35 -23.18 -17.79
CA VAL A 50 -6.09 -24.44 -18.51
C VAL A 50 -5.08 -24.22 -19.63
N LYS A 51 -5.30 -23.21 -20.48
CA LYS A 51 -4.38 -22.86 -21.57
C LYS A 51 -2.97 -22.59 -21.06
N LEU A 52 -2.85 -21.81 -19.98
CA LEU A 52 -1.55 -21.55 -19.33
C LEU A 52 -0.87 -22.85 -18.87
N LYS A 53 -1.60 -23.76 -18.22
CA LYS A 53 -1.06 -25.05 -17.74
C LYS A 53 -0.58 -25.94 -18.90
N GLU A 54 -1.30 -25.93 -20.02
CA GLU A 54 -0.95 -26.71 -21.22
C GLU A 54 0.30 -26.17 -21.93
N GLU A 55 0.40 -24.85 -22.08
CA GLU A 55 1.51 -24.16 -22.74
C GLU A 55 2.81 -24.24 -21.93
N THR A 56 2.70 -24.08 -20.60
CA THR A 56 3.87 -23.97 -19.72
C THR A 56 4.19 -25.26 -18.97
N LYS A 57 3.35 -26.29 -19.11
CA LYS A 57 3.39 -27.54 -18.32
C LYS A 57 3.41 -27.29 -16.82
N LEU A 58 2.77 -26.20 -16.38
CA LEU A 58 2.76 -25.76 -14.99
C LEU A 58 1.71 -26.51 -14.19
N SER A 59 2.15 -27.19 -13.13
CA SER A 59 1.30 -27.68 -12.07
C SER A 59 1.22 -26.66 -10.93
N ILE A 60 0.02 -26.46 -10.40
CA ILE A 60 -0.28 -25.49 -9.35
C ILE A 60 -1.07 -26.20 -8.25
N LEU A 61 -0.57 -26.14 -7.02
CA LEU A 61 -1.22 -26.64 -5.81
C LEU A 61 -1.37 -25.51 -4.80
N ILE A 62 -2.43 -25.52 -3.98
CA ILE A 62 -2.57 -24.60 -2.85
C ILE A 62 -1.82 -25.21 -1.67
N ASP A 63 -0.73 -24.56 -1.27
CA ASP A 63 0.20 -24.98 -0.21
C ASP A 63 -0.08 -24.28 1.13
N GLY A 64 -0.90 -23.22 1.09
CA GLY A 64 -1.36 -22.52 2.28
C GLY A 64 -2.49 -21.54 1.97
N GLU A 65 -3.31 -21.27 2.97
CA GLU A 65 -4.50 -20.43 2.85
C GLU A 65 -4.64 -19.55 4.09
N THR A 66 -4.97 -18.27 3.90
CA THR A 66 -5.40 -17.36 4.99
C THR A 66 -6.79 -16.80 4.67
N SER A 67 -7.33 -15.89 5.48
CA SER A 67 -8.58 -15.19 5.18
C SER A 67 -8.54 -14.37 3.88
N GLU A 68 -7.36 -13.97 3.41
CA GLU A 68 -7.21 -12.99 2.32
C GLU A 68 -6.42 -13.51 1.10
N ILE A 69 -5.56 -14.52 1.28
CA ILE A 69 -4.62 -14.98 0.23
C ILE A 69 -4.52 -16.52 0.16
N TYR A 70 -4.13 -17.02 -1.02
CA TYR A 70 -3.60 -18.36 -1.22
C TYR A 70 -2.09 -18.30 -1.46
N VAL A 71 -1.37 -19.28 -0.92
CA VAL A 71 0.03 -19.59 -1.25
C VAL A 71 0.03 -20.77 -2.21
N LEU A 72 0.48 -20.54 -3.43
CA LEU A 72 0.50 -21.53 -4.50
C LEU A 72 1.90 -22.16 -4.61
N GLN A 73 1.97 -23.49 -4.60
CA GLN A 73 3.16 -24.25 -4.96
C GLN A 73 3.11 -24.58 -6.45
N LEU A 74 4.23 -24.30 -7.13
CA LEU A 74 4.41 -24.39 -8.57
C LEU A 74 5.47 -25.43 -8.90
N SER A 75 5.16 -26.32 -9.83
CA SER A 75 6.11 -27.32 -10.33
C SER A 75 5.91 -27.56 -11.83
N THR A 76 6.99 -27.87 -12.53
CA THR A 76 6.96 -28.31 -13.94
C THR A 76 7.62 -29.70 -14.01
N PRO A 77 7.14 -30.64 -14.85
CA PRO A 77 7.74 -31.96 -14.96
C PRO A 77 9.15 -31.90 -15.58
N ALA A 78 10.15 -32.10 -14.72
CA ALA A 78 11.55 -32.44 -14.96
C ALA A 78 12.51 -31.42 -15.64
N PRO A 79 13.82 -31.48 -15.33
CA PRO A 79 14.75 -30.35 -15.37
C PRO A 79 15.77 -30.46 -16.51
N GLY A 80 15.49 -29.81 -17.65
CA GLY A 80 16.41 -29.73 -18.79
C GLY A 80 16.88 -28.32 -19.17
N ALA A 81 16.25 -27.27 -18.64
CA ALA A 81 16.67 -25.90 -18.83
C ALA A 81 16.24 -25.07 -17.61
N GLY A 82 17.18 -24.45 -16.91
CA GLY A 82 16.96 -23.72 -15.65
C GLY A 82 15.96 -22.55 -15.69
N ASN A 83 15.29 -22.32 -16.83
CA ASN A 83 14.36 -21.23 -17.07
C ASN A 83 12.87 -21.66 -17.21
N GLY A 84 12.54 -22.95 -17.30
CA GLY A 84 11.16 -23.41 -17.53
C GLY A 84 10.16 -22.96 -16.45
N LEU A 85 10.47 -23.23 -15.18
CA LEU A 85 9.65 -22.79 -14.05
C LEU A 85 9.61 -21.26 -13.93
N TYR A 86 10.69 -20.57 -14.28
CA TYR A 86 10.75 -19.11 -14.27
C TYR A 86 9.79 -18.50 -15.30
N LEU A 87 9.82 -19.00 -16.54
CA LEU A 87 8.92 -18.55 -17.61
C LEU A 87 7.47 -18.88 -17.29
N ALA A 88 7.19 -20.09 -16.79
CA ALA A 88 5.86 -20.50 -16.35
C ALA A 88 5.31 -19.61 -15.23
N ARG A 89 6.14 -19.32 -14.22
CA ARG A 89 5.80 -18.39 -13.12
C ARG A 89 5.57 -16.97 -13.63
N LYS A 90 6.37 -16.49 -14.58
CA LYS A 90 6.22 -15.17 -15.20
C LYS A 90 4.88 -15.07 -15.96
N ALA A 91 4.53 -16.10 -16.71
CA ALA A 91 3.26 -16.17 -17.43
C ALA A 91 2.06 -16.23 -16.46
N LEU A 92 2.14 -17.01 -15.38
CA LEU A 92 1.11 -17.03 -14.33
C LEU A 92 0.93 -15.66 -13.67
N LYS A 93 2.02 -14.95 -13.35
CA LYS A 93 1.95 -13.58 -12.80
C LYS A 93 1.29 -12.60 -13.77
N ALA A 94 1.54 -12.72 -15.06
CA ALA A 94 0.92 -11.88 -16.07
C ALA A 94 -0.60 -12.13 -16.15
N LEU A 95 -1.01 -13.40 -16.16
CA LEU A 95 -2.42 -13.79 -16.13
C LEU A 95 -3.13 -13.25 -14.89
N LEU A 96 -2.58 -13.44 -13.70
CA LEU A 96 -3.16 -12.94 -12.44
C LEU A 96 -3.34 -11.41 -12.45
N LYS A 97 -2.38 -10.67 -13.03
CA LYS A 97 -2.47 -9.22 -13.16
C LYS A 97 -3.57 -8.78 -14.15
N GLU A 98 -3.79 -9.54 -15.21
CA GLU A 98 -4.89 -9.32 -16.15
C GLU A 98 -6.24 -9.59 -15.48
N THR A 99 -6.37 -10.74 -14.82
CA THR A 99 -7.54 -11.13 -14.03
C THR A 99 -7.91 -10.08 -12.99
N GLU A 100 -6.92 -9.50 -12.29
CA GLU A 100 -7.20 -8.45 -11.31
C GLU A 100 -7.80 -7.18 -11.95
N LYS A 101 -7.37 -6.82 -13.17
CA LYS A 101 -7.98 -5.71 -13.91
C LYS A 101 -9.41 -6.02 -14.33
N GLU A 102 -9.67 -7.25 -14.77
CA GLU A 102 -11.01 -7.72 -15.13
C GLU A 102 -11.95 -7.71 -13.92
N LEU A 103 -11.49 -8.22 -12.78
CA LEU A 103 -12.24 -8.20 -11.52
C LEU A 103 -12.60 -6.77 -11.11
N LYS A 104 -11.65 -5.82 -11.20
CA LYS A 104 -11.91 -4.40 -10.90
C LYS A 104 -12.89 -3.76 -11.88
N LYS A 105 -12.88 -4.18 -13.16
CA LYS A 105 -13.84 -3.72 -14.16
C LYS A 105 -15.24 -4.27 -13.88
N ALA A 106 -15.36 -5.56 -13.58
CA ALA A 106 -16.62 -6.21 -13.24
C ALA A 106 -17.26 -5.59 -11.98
N GLN A 107 -16.45 -5.32 -10.94
CA GLN A 107 -16.90 -4.65 -9.72
C GLN A 107 -17.38 -3.21 -9.95
N ARG A 108 -16.82 -2.50 -10.94
CA ARG A 108 -17.30 -1.16 -11.33
C ARG A 108 -18.60 -1.22 -12.12
N GLN A 109 -18.75 -2.23 -12.98
CA GLN A 109 -19.95 -2.41 -13.80
C GLN A 109 -21.16 -2.89 -12.99
N SER A 110 -20.97 -3.78 -12.01
CA SER A 110 -22.04 -4.21 -11.10
C SER A 110 -22.60 -3.04 -10.28
N ARG A 111 -21.73 -2.09 -9.91
CA ARG A 111 -22.11 -0.87 -9.18
C ARG A 111 -22.87 0.15 -10.04
N ALA A 112 -22.67 0.13 -11.37
CA ALA A 112 -23.45 0.94 -12.32
C ALA A 112 -24.82 0.31 -12.64
N SER A 113 -24.91 -1.03 -12.61
CA SER A 113 -26.15 -1.77 -12.90
C SER A 113 -27.22 -1.66 -11.81
N TRP A 114 -26.86 -1.34 -10.56
CA TRP A 114 -27.81 -1.14 -9.46
C TRP A 114 -28.47 0.24 -9.44
N ALA A 115 -28.04 1.17 -10.30
CA ALA A 115 -28.66 2.49 -10.46
C ALA A 115 -29.80 2.51 -11.49
N GLY A 116 -30.15 1.36 -12.10
CA GLY A 116 -31.22 1.26 -13.08
C GLY A 116 -32.05 -0.01 -12.87
N GLY A 117 -33.17 0.11 -12.15
CA GLY A 117 -34.18 -0.93 -12.05
C GLY A 117 -35.57 -0.34 -11.81
N PRO A 118 -36.66 -0.96 -12.32
CA PRO A 118 -37.76 -0.23 -12.97
C PRO A 118 -39.12 -0.33 -12.24
N GLY A 119 -39.99 0.65 -12.48
CA GLY A 119 -41.42 0.63 -12.14
C GLY A 119 -41.92 2.03 -11.79
N GLY A 120 -43.06 2.54 -12.26
CA GLY A 120 -44.13 2.03 -13.09
C GLY A 120 -45.03 3.21 -13.51
N ALA A 121 -45.78 3.03 -14.59
CA ALA A 121 -46.53 4.03 -15.34
C ALA A 121 -47.70 4.70 -14.60
N GLY A 122 -48.07 5.91 -15.04
CA GLY A 122 -49.35 6.55 -14.68
C GLY A 122 -49.55 7.98 -15.18
N GLY A 123 -49.86 8.15 -16.47
CA GLY A 123 -50.91 9.04 -16.99
C GLY A 123 -50.87 10.57 -16.81
N LEU A 124 -50.62 11.25 -17.95
CA LEU A 124 -51.36 12.40 -18.54
C LEU A 124 -51.41 13.77 -17.82
N GLY A 125 -50.87 14.79 -18.53
CA GLY A 125 -51.58 16.03 -18.82
C GLY A 125 -50.98 17.33 -18.27
N GLY A 126 -50.82 18.33 -19.16
CA GLY A 126 -50.89 19.74 -18.79
C GLY A 126 -49.58 20.52 -18.85
N ALA A 127 -49.57 21.54 -19.70
CA ALA A 127 -48.47 22.46 -19.92
C ALA A 127 -48.30 23.52 -18.81
N ALA A 128 -47.10 24.11 -18.83
CA ALA A 128 -46.72 25.45 -18.35
C ALA A 128 -46.34 25.65 -16.87
N ALA A 129 -45.36 26.55 -16.74
CA ALA A 129 -44.82 27.24 -15.55
C ALA A 129 -43.52 26.66 -14.98
N GLY A 130 -42.52 27.56 -14.91
CA GLY A 130 -41.13 27.28 -14.59
C GLY A 130 -40.83 27.10 -13.11
N GLY A 131 -39.54 26.91 -12.84
CA GLY A 131 -38.99 26.79 -11.49
C GLY A 131 -37.79 25.87 -11.47
N SER A 132 -36.60 26.48 -11.56
CA SER A 132 -35.29 25.92 -11.24
C SER A 132 -35.33 24.94 -10.06
N ARG A 133 -34.98 23.68 -10.29
CA ARG A 133 -34.89 22.62 -9.26
C ARG A 133 -33.54 21.91 -9.24
N GLU A 134 -32.47 22.60 -9.61
CA GLU A 134 -31.12 22.03 -9.62
C GLU A 134 -30.12 22.73 -8.67
N GLU A 135 -30.54 23.72 -7.86
CA GLU A 135 -29.62 24.45 -6.96
C GLU A 135 -29.72 24.11 -5.46
N GLU A 136 -30.67 23.28 -5.00
CA GLU A 136 -30.89 23.04 -3.55
C GLU A 136 -30.03 21.92 -2.92
N GLN A 137 -29.23 21.17 -3.68
CA GLN A 137 -28.43 20.07 -3.12
C GLN A 137 -27.01 20.44 -2.68
N GLU A 138 -26.53 21.66 -2.95
CA GLU A 138 -25.19 22.11 -2.52
C GLU A 138 -25.17 22.76 -1.12
N SER A 139 -26.33 23.02 -0.53
CA SER A 139 -26.46 23.73 0.76
C SER A 139 -26.73 22.81 1.96
N GLN A 140 -26.92 21.49 1.78
CA GLN A 140 -27.20 20.55 2.87
C GLN A 140 -25.92 19.83 3.35
N CYS A 141 -25.68 19.84 4.66
CA CYS A 141 -24.54 19.15 5.25
C CYS A 141 -24.80 17.64 5.35
N PRO A 142 -23.94 16.78 4.76
CA PRO A 142 -24.14 15.34 4.77
C PRO A 142 -23.87 14.68 6.14
N ILE A 143 -23.40 15.43 7.14
CA ILE A 143 -23.15 14.93 8.50
C ILE A 143 -24.34 15.19 9.42
N CYS A 144 -24.87 16.41 9.45
CA CYS A 144 -26.01 16.77 10.30
C CYS A 144 -27.35 16.76 9.57
N LEU A 145 -27.34 16.57 8.24
CA LEU A 145 -28.50 16.57 7.36
C LEU A 145 -29.32 17.88 7.39
N GLY A 146 -28.76 18.97 7.93
CA GLY A 146 -29.34 20.31 7.91
C GLY A 146 -28.57 21.25 6.98
N GLU A 147 -28.99 22.51 6.88
CA GLU A 147 -28.26 23.54 6.12
C GLU A 147 -26.81 23.68 6.62
N ILE A 148 -25.88 23.91 5.68
CA ILE A 148 -24.47 24.11 5.99
C ILE A 148 -24.28 25.43 6.74
N GLN A 149 -23.95 25.32 8.03
CA GLN A 149 -23.58 26.44 8.88
C GLN A 149 -22.06 26.57 8.92
N ASN A 150 -21.51 27.76 8.63
CA ASN A 150 -20.07 28.03 8.54
C ASN A 150 -19.37 27.01 7.65
N VAL A 151 -19.53 27.17 6.33
CA VAL A 151 -19.05 26.20 5.34
C VAL A 151 -17.55 25.94 5.48
N LYS A 152 -17.19 24.67 5.57
CA LYS A 152 -15.80 24.21 5.53
C LYS A 152 -15.64 23.20 4.40
N THR A 153 -14.88 23.60 3.39
CA THR A 153 -14.58 22.79 2.21
C THR A 153 -13.22 22.13 2.38
N LEU A 154 -13.18 20.81 2.30
CA LEU A 154 -11.93 20.07 2.41
C LEU A 154 -11.07 20.21 1.15
N GLU A 155 -9.81 20.60 1.29
CA GLU A 155 -8.94 21.00 0.16
C GLU A 155 -8.70 19.90 -0.88
N LYS A 156 -8.44 18.65 -0.47
CA LYS A 156 -8.03 17.56 -1.37
C LYS A 156 -9.18 16.92 -2.17
N CYS A 157 -10.43 17.12 -1.75
CA CYS A 157 -11.61 16.48 -2.35
C CYS A 157 -12.80 17.40 -2.55
N ARG A 158 -12.69 18.66 -2.11
CA ARG A 158 -13.67 19.73 -2.35
C ARG A 158 -15.09 19.46 -1.83
N HIS A 159 -15.25 18.49 -0.93
CA HIS A 159 -16.53 18.25 -0.24
C HIS A 159 -16.72 19.28 0.88
N SER A 160 -17.94 19.81 0.98
CA SER A 160 -18.32 20.87 1.93
C SER A 160 -19.19 20.33 3.05
N PHE A 161 -19.01 20.87 4.25
CA PHE A 161 -19.70 20.49 5.47
C PHE A 161 -19.87 21.71 6.38
N CYS A 162 -20.71 21.63 7.42
CA CYS A 162 -20.58 22.58 8.52
C CYS A 162 -19.21 22.42 9.19
N GLU A 163 -18.56 23.53 9.54
CA GLU A 163 -17.24 23.51 10.20
C GLU A 163 -17.23 22.64 11.47
N ALA A 164 -18.23 22.79 12.33
CA ALA A 164 -18.35 22.00 13.56
C ALA A 164 -18.58 20.50 13.30
N CYS A 165 -19.24 20.16 12.19
CA CYS A 165 -19.51 18.78 11.82
C CYS A 165 -18.24 18.09 11.32
N ILE A 166 -17.54 18.72 10.37
CA ILE A 166 -16.33 18.11 9.82
C ILE A 166 -15.17 18.08 10.81
N THR A 167 -15.06 19.08 11.69
CA THR A 167 -14.03 19.10 12.73
C THR A 167 -14.18 17.91 13.68
N ARG A 168 -15.40 17.60 14.14
CA ARG A 168 -15.67 16.41 14.97
C ARG A 168 -15.43 15.11 14.22
N ALA A 169 -15.88 15.02 12.96
CA ALA A 169 -15.69 13.81 12.16
C ALA A 169 -14.20 13.49 11.96
N LEU A 170 -13.36 14.50 11.69
CA LEU A 170 -11.92 14.33 11.50
C LEU A 170 -11.16 13.97 12.79
N GLN A 171 -11.70 14.28 13.98
CA GLN A 171 -11.15 13.80 15.25
C GLN A 171 -11.32 12.29 15.42
N VAL A 172 -12.46 11.74 14.98
CA VAL A 172 -12.75 10.30 15.05
C VAL A 172 -11.99 9.53 13.97
N LYS A 173 -12.05 10.00 12.73
CA LYS A 173 -11.36 9.40 11.59
C LYS A 173 -10.84 10.52 10.71
N ARG A 174 -9.52 10.55 10.50
CA ARG A 174 -8.84 11.51 9.63
C ARG A 174 -9.16 11.26 8.14
N ALA A 175 -10.42 11.12 7.76
CA ALA A 175 -10.86 10.89 6.39
C ALA A 175 -12.18 11.61 6.14
N CYS A 176 -12.36 12.08 4.90
CA CYS A 176 -13.60 12.70 4.45
C CYS A 176 -14.78 11.73 4.60
N PRO A 177 -15.87 12.11 5.30
CA PRO A 177 -17.05 11.26 5.45
C PRO A 177 -17.74 10.90 4.13
N MET A 178 -17.60 11.73 3.09
CA MET A 178 -18.23 11.52 1.78
C MET A 178 -17.48 10.51 0.89
N CYS A 179 -16.15 10.60 0.85
CA CYS A 179 -15.35 9.86 -0.14
C CYS A 179 -14.21 9.03 0.47
N GLY A 180 -14.00 9.10 1.79
CA GLY A 180 -12.94 8.38 2.48
C GLY A 180 -11.52 8.92 2.24
N ARG A 181 -11.37 10.04 1.52
CA ARG A 181 -10.04 10.67 1.30
C ARG A 181 -9.41 11.07 2.64
N PHE A 182 -8.17 10.65 2.91
CA PHE A 182 -7.48 10.87 4.18
C PHE A 182 -6.97 12.33 4.34
N TYR A 183 -7.24 12.91 5.52
CA TYR A 183 -6.92 14.26 6.00
C TYR A 183 -6.17 14.23 7.33
N GLY A 184 -5.08 13.46 7.37
CA GLY A 184 -4.13 13.45 8.46
C GLY A 184 -2.71 13.29 7.94
N GLN A 185 -1.77 13.28 8.87
CA GLN A 185 -0.41 12.83 8.62
C GLN A 185 -0.41 11.30 8.67
N LEU A 186 0.22 10.65 7.70
CA LEU A 186 0.35 9.20 7.71
C LEU A 186 1.34 8.84 8.82
N VAL A 187 0.87 8.13 9.84
CA VAL A 187 1.73 7.63 10.94
C VAL A 187 1.86 6.13 10.79
N GLY A 188 3.09 5.63 10.78
CA GLY A 188 3.36 4.19 10.70
C GLY A 188 3.42 3.51 12.07
N ASN A 189 3.86 2.26 12.09
CA ASN A 189 4.00 1.42 13.28
C ASN A 189 5.46 1.07 13.58
N GLN A 190 6.42 1.94 13.24
CA GLN A 190 7.79 1.84 13.78
C GLN A 190 7.75 1.87 15.32
N PRO A 191 8.53 1.07 16.05
CA PRO A 191 8.59 1.16 17.52
C PRO A 191 9.03 2.55 18.03
N GLU A 192 8.39 3.04 19.08
CA GLU A 192 8.61 4.42 19.59
C GLU A 192 9.95 4.60 20.33
N ASN A 193 10.54 3.51 20.82
CA ASN A 193 11.80 3.50 21.55
C ASN A 193 13.05 3.54 20.63
N GLY A 194 12.85 3.74 19.32
CA GLY A 194 13.93 3.92 18.36
C GLY A 194 14.61 5.27 18.47
N ARG A 195 15.91 5.31 18.14
CA ARG A 195 16.69 6.54 18.02
C ARG A 195 17.29 6.66 16.63
N MET A 196 17.28 7.88 16.08
CA MET A 196 17.97 8.25 14.85
C MET A 196 19.11 9.21 15.21
N LEU A 197 20.34 8.77 15.00
CA LEU A 197 21.55 9.54 15.27
C LEU A 197 22.18 9.93 13.93
N VAL A 198 22.62 11.17 13.80
CA VAL A 198 23.21 11.69 12.56
C VAL A 198 24.59 12.25 12.87
N SER A 199 25.57 11.82 12.08
CA SER A 199 26.93 12.36 12.09
C SER A 199 27.37 12.67 10.66
N LYS A 200 28.46 13.42 10.52
CA LYS A 200 29.05 13.79 9.23
C LYS A 200 30.53 13.48 9.26
N ASP A 201 31.04 12.91 8.18
CA ASP A 201 32.45 12.57 7.99
C ASP A 201 32.93 13.16 6.67
N SER A 202 33.84 14.12 6.74
CA SER A 202 34.41 14.79 5.57
C SER A 202 35.49 13.97 4.86
N SER A 203 36.02 12.92 5.51
CA SER A 203 37.05 12.04 4.96
C SER A 203 36.46 10.83 4.21
N LEU A 204 35.25 10.44 4.56
CA LEU A 204 34.50 9.39 3.86
C LEU A 204 33.84 9.98 2.61
N LEU A 205 34.27 9.52 1.44
CA LEU A 205 33.77 9.99 0.14
C LEU A 205 32.95 8.89 -0.54
N LEU A 206 31.71 9.22 -0.93
CA LEU A 206 30.86 8.29 -1.67
C LEU A 206 31.17 8.36 -3.17
N PRO A 207 31.29 7.22 -3.88
CA PRO A 207 31.45 7.19 -5.32
C PRO A 207 30.36 8.00 -6.05
N GLY A 208 30.76 8.96 -6.88
CA GLY A 208 29.90 9.92 -7.59
C GLY A 208 29.62 11.24 -6.83
N TYR A 209 30.13 11.38 -5.61
CA TYR A 209 29.98 12.56 -4.76
C TYR A 209 31.30 12.95 -4.08
N GLU A 210 32.44 12.67 -4.70
CA GLU A 210 33.80 12.83 -4.12
C GLU A 210 34.15 14.26 -3.69
N LYS A 211 33.41 15.25 -4.21
CA LYS A 211 33.48 16.66 -3.84
C LYS A 211 32.76 17.02 -2.52
N TYR A 212 32.07 16.06 -1.91
CA TYR A 212 31.30 16.23 -0.68
C TYR A 212 31.74 15.19 0.36
N GLY A 213 31.53 15.50 1.65
CA GLY A 213 31.62 14.50 2.72
C GLY A 213 30.44 13.53 2.70
N THR A 214 30.33 12.72 3.74
CA THR A 214 29.25 11.74 3.93
C THR A 214 28.47 12.01 5.20
N ILE A 215 27.14 12.02 5.10
CA ILE A 215 26.22 11.96 6.23
C ILE A 215 26.02 10.50 6.61
N ILE A 216 26.27 10.16 7.87
CA ILE A 216 26.08 8.82 8.43
C ILE A 216 24.87 8.86 9.36
N ILE A 217 23.86 8.05 9.05
CA ILE A 217 22.62 7.94 9.81
C ILE A 217 22.59 6.59 10.49
N GLN A 218 22.58 6.59 11.82
CA GLN A 218 22.47 5.37 12.63
C GLN A 218 21.10 5.30 13.28
N TYR A 219 20.37 4.23 13.00
CA TYR A 219 19.13 3.89 13.65
C TYR A 219 19.39 2.81 14.71
N VAL A 220 18.95 3.05 15.94
CA VAL A 220 19.12 2.12 17.06
C VAL A 220 17.78 1.85 17.70
N PHE A 221 17.38 0.58 17.74
CA PHE A 221 16.18 0.11 18.40
C PHE A 221 16.54 -0.94 19.45
N PRO A 222 16.16 -0.75 20.72
CA PRO A 222 16.26 -1.81 21.72
C PRO A 222 15.19 -2.90 21.47
N PRO A 223 15.35 -4.10 22.07
CA PRO A 223 14.30 -5.11 22.05
C PRO A 223 13.05 -4.62 22.79
N GLY A 224 11.89 -5.16 22.45
CA GLY A 224 10.63 -4.75 23.05
C GLY A 224 9.50 -5.75 22.85
N VAL A 225 8.28 -5.28 23.11
CA VAL A 225 7.03 -6.03 22.97
C VAL A 225 6.13 -5.31 21.98
N GLN A 226 5.50 -6.06 21.08
CA GLN A 226 4.56 -5.54 20.09
C GLN A 226 3.35 -4.91 20.78
N GLY A 227 3.12 -3.63 20.50
CA GLY A 227 1.87 -2.93 20.82
C GLY A 227 0.68 -3.39 19.96
N VAL A 228 -0.48 -2.79 20.21
CA VAL A 228 -1.76 -3.12 19.54
C VAL A 228 -1.77 -2.82 18.04
N GLU A 229 -0.88 -1.96 17.58
CA GLU A 229 -0.72 -1.56 16.18
C GLU A 229 0.18 -2.50 15.36
N HIS A 230 0.79 -3.50 16.01
CA HIS A 230 1.72 -4.43 15.37
C HIS A 230 1.03 -5.77 15.05
N PRO A 231 1.62 -6.61 14.17
CA PRO A 231 0.97 -7.84 13.70
C PRO A 231 0.59 -8.84 14.80
N ASN A 232 1.39 -8.94 15.87
CA ASN A 232 1.18 -9.88 16.96
C ASN A 232 1.31 -9.17 18.32
N PRO A 233 0.27 -8.44 18.79
CA PRO A 233 0.31 -7.73 20.06
C PRO A 233 0.72 -8.64 21.23
N GLY A 234 1.57 -8.13 22.13
CA GLY A 234 2.11 -8.89 23.26
C GLY A 234 3.31 -9.79 22.94
N VAL A 235 3.62 -10.04 21.66
CA VAL A 235 4.79 -10.84 21.26
C VAL A 235 6.05 -9.99 21.26
N ARG A 236 7.17 -10.56 21.74
CA ARG A 236 8.47 -9.88 21.76
C ARG A 236 9.08 -9.74 20.37
N TYR A 237 9.84 -8.67 20.18
CA TYR A 237 10.74 -8.47 19.03
C TYR A 237 12.16 -8.15 19.51
N PRO A 238 13.20 -8.61 18.78
CA PRO A 238 14.58 -8.25 19.08
C PRO A 238 14.90 -6.82 18.66
N GLY A 239 15.88 -6.20 19.32
CA GLY A 239 16.42 -4.91 18.91
C GLY A 239 17.25 -5.01 17.62
N THR A 240 17.58 -3.86 17.03
CA THR A 240 18.42 -3.79 15.84
C THR A 240 19.18 -2.46 15.77
N THR A 241 20.34 -2.49 15.12
CA THR A 241 21.09 -1.29 14.75
C THR A 241 21.30 -1.32 13.24
N ARG A 242 21.03 -0.21 12.56
CA ARG A 242 21.21 -0.06 11.11
C ARG A 242 21.90 1.25 10.80
N VAL A 243 22.76 1.22 9.80
CA VAL A 243 23.49 2.41 9.33
C VAL A 243 23.11 2.66 7.88
N ALA A 244 22.94 3.93 7.55
CA ALA A 244 22.70 4.40 6.20
C ALA A 244 23.58 5.63 5.88
N TYR A 245 23.82 5.84 4.60
CA TYR A 245 24.72 6.88 4.09
C TYR A 245 23.99 7.78 3.11
N LEU A 246 24.27 9.09 3.17
CA LEU A 246 23.90 10.09 2.17
C LEU A 246 25.12 10.96 1.87
N PRO A 247 25.28 11.50 0.65
CA PRO A 247 26.29 12.52 0.41
C PRO A 247 25.96 13.80 1.18
N ASP A 248 26.96 14.46 1.77
CA ASP A 248 26.81 15.75 2.43
C ASP A 248 26.79 16.91 1.41
N CYS A 249 25.82 16.83 0.51
CA CYS A 249 25.55 17.84 -0.52
C CYS A 249 24.15 18.45 -0.29
N PRO A 250 23.79 19.54 -1.00
CA PRO A 250 22.47 20.15 -0.83
C PRO A 250 21.30 19.16 -1.02
N GLU A 251 21.37 18.29 -2.02
CA GLU A 251 20.33 17.28 -2.27
C GLU A 251 20.30 16.19 -1.19
N GLY A 252 21.46 15.72 -0.73
CA GLY A 252 21.55 14.75 0.36
C GLY A 252 21.00 15.28 1.69
N ASN A 253 21.24 16.57 2.00
CA ASN A 253 20.67 17.22 3.18
C ASN A 253 19.15 17.39 3.10
N LYS A 254 18.58 17.57 1.90
CA LYS A 254 17.11 17.54 1.69
C LYS A 254 16.54 16.16 2.00
N VAL A 255 17.15 15.10 1.47
CA VAL A 255 16.76 13.71 1.78
C VAL A 255 16.88 13.42 3.28
N LEU A 256 17.93 13.91 3.95
CA LEU A 256 18.08 13.77 5.40
C LEU A 256 16.91 14.41 6.16
N ALA A 257 16.48 15.61 5.77
CA ALA A 257 15.34 16.28 6.40
C ALA A 257 14.05 15.46 6.25
N LEU A 258 13.81 14.90 5.07
CA LEU A 258 12.67 14.01 4.82
C LEU A 258 12.78 12.68 5.58
N PHE A 259 13.98 12.12 5.74
CA PHE A 259 14.20 10.93 6.57
C PHE A 259 13.88 11.20 8.05
N ARG A 260 14.22 12.38 8.56
CA ARG A 260 13.79 12.79 9.90
C ARG A 260 12.26 12.86 9.99
N LYS A 261 11.60 13.56 9.06
CA LYS A 261 10.13 13.61 8.98
C LYS A 261 9.51 12.19 8.92
N ALA A 262 10.10 11.28 8.14
CA ALA A 262 9.65 9.89 8.04
C ALA A 262 9.81 9.13 9.36
N PHE A 263 10.94 9.31 10.04
CA PHE A 263 11.23 8.67 11.31
C PHE A 263 10.31 9.15 12.42
N ASP A 264 10.09 10.47 12.50
CA ASP A 264 9.18 11.11 13.46
C ASP A 264 7.73 10.66 13.24
N GLN A 265 7.33 10.44 11.99
CA GLN A 265 6.03 9.88 11.62
C GLN A 265 5.97 8.35 11.71
N ARG A 266 6.99 7.69 12.27
CA ARG A 266 7.04 6.24 12.45
C ARG A 266 6.96 5.45 11.13
N LEU A 267 7.41 6.03 10.01
CA LEU A 267 7.30 5.46 8.66
C LEU A 267 8.58 4.78 8.16
N THR A 268 9.73 4.97 8.81
CA THR A 268 11.02 4.42 8.34
C THR A 268 11.12 2.90 8.55
N PHE A 269 10.60 2.43 9.69
CA PHE A 269 10.59 1.02 10.06
C PHE A 269 9.18 0.50 10.34
N THR A 270 9.06 -0.81 10.47
CA THR A 270 7.87 -1.52 10.90
C THR A 270 8.28 -2.80 11.65
N ILE A 271 7.33 -3.47 12.31
CA ILE A 271 7.51 -4.84 12.76
C ILE A 271 6.84 -5.78 11.77
N GLY A 272 7.59 -6.76 11.28
CA GLY A 272 7.08 -7.74 10.34
C GLY A 272 8.05 -8.88 10.10
N THR A 273 8.03 -9.37 8.87
CA THR A 273 8.90 -10.46 8.41
C THR A 273 10.07 -9.90 7.62
N SER A 274 11.29 -10.22 8.04
CA SER A 274 12.51 -9.85 7.32
C SER A 274 12.51 -10.47 5.93
N MET A 275 12.63 -9.63 4.89
CA MET A 275 12.69 -10.10 3.50
C MET A 275 13.96 -10.92 3.18
N THR A 276 15.07 -10.67 3.89
CA THR A 276 16.35 -11.34 3.64
C THR A 276 16.50 -12.65 4.41
N THR A 277 15.93 -12.72 5.62
CA THR A 277 16.11 -13.88 6.52
C THR A 277 14.84 -14.71 6.71
N GLY A 278 13.68 -14.19 6.31
CA GLY A 278 12.38 -14.83 6.57
C GLY A 278 11.93 -14.78 8.03
N ARG A 279 12.71 -14.19 8.94
CA ARG A 279 12.38 -14.13 10.37
C ARG A 279 11.20 -13.18 10.61
N ALA A 280 10.13 -13.69 11.21
CA ALA A 280 8.97 -12.91 11.64
C ALA A 280 9.21 -12.20 12.98
N ASN A 281 8.34 -11.25 13.33
CA ASN A 281 8.36 -10.49 14.59
C ASN A 281 9.68 -9.72 14.80
N VAL A 282 10.20 -9.11 13.73
CA VAL A 282 11.43 -8.30 13.79
C VAL A 282 11.22 -6.93 13.19
N ILE A 283 12.08 -5.99 13.57
CA ILE A 283 12.10 -4.64 13.00
C ILE A 283 12.68 -4.69 11.59
N THR A 284 11.93 -4.22 10.60
CA THR A 284 12.30 -4.18 9.18
C THR A 284 12.13 -2.80 8.59
N TRP A 285 12.82 -2.51 7.48
CA TRP A 285 12.55 -1.31 6.67
C TRP A 285 11.08 -1.30 6.21
N ASN A 286 10.52 -0.11 6.04
CA ASN A 286 9.13 0.10 5.63
C ASN A 286 9.05 0.89 4.31
N ASP A 287 9.53 0.29 3.22
CA ASP A 287 9.46 0.82 1.84
C ASP A 287 10.01 2.24 1.65
N ILE A 288 11.05 2.60 2.42
CA ILE A 288 11.88 3.79 2.18
C ILE A 288 13.30 3.28 2.03
N HIS A 289 13.83 3.28 0.81
CA HIS A 289 15.14 2.69 0.54
C HIS A 289 16.25 3.54 1.14
N HIS A 290 17.15 2.88 1.86
CA HIS A 290 18.35 3.47 2.42
C HIS A 290 19.58 2.85 1.77
N LYS A 291 20.64 3.64 1.62
CA LYS A 291 21.95 3.13 1.22
C LYS A 291 22.69 2.62 2.43
N THR A 292 22.71 1.31 2.63
CA THR A 292 23.36 0.66 3.78
C THR A 292 24.83 0.32 3.52
N ASN A 293 25.35 0.64 2.34
CA ASN A 293 26.74 0.45 1.98
C ASN A 293 27.29 1.71 1.30
N CYS A 294 28.58 2.00 1.47
CA CYS A 294 29.22 3.13 0.79
C CYS A 294 29.59 2.80 -0.66
N THR A 295 29.72 1.51 -1.00
CA THR A 295 30.18 1.03 -2.31
C THR A 295 29.31 -0.11 -2.83
N GLY A 296 29.61 -0.63 -4.03
CA GLY A 296 28.92 -1.80 -4.59
C GLY A 296 27.66 -1.48 -5.40
N GLY A 297 27.36 -0.19 -5.61
CA GLY A 297 26.26 0.28 -6.43
C GLY A 297 24.88 -0.17 -5.95
N PRO A 298 23.83 -0.02 -6.78
CA PRO A 298 22.45 -0.29 -6.37
C PRO A 298 22.20 -1.73 -5.89
N GLN A 299 22.93 -2.70 -6.45
CA GLN A 299 22.76 -4.13 -6.16
C GLN A 299 23.20 -4.51 -4.75
N LEU A 300 24.16 -3.76 -4.17
CA LEU A 300 24.63 -3.94 -2.80
C LEU A 300 24.14 -2.82 -1.88
N PHE A 301 23.06 -2.14 -2.27
CA PHE A 301 22.48 -1.02 -1.52
C PHE A 301 23.50 0.09 -1.23
N GLY A 302 24.42 0.35 -2.16
CA GLY A 302 25.45 1.36 -2.02
C GLY A 302 25.64 2.26 -3.24
N TYR A 303 26.80 2.90 -3.32
CA TYR A 303 27.16 3.86 -4.36
C TYR A 303 28.22 3.27 -5.32
N PRO A 304 28.37 3.81 -6.55
CA PRO A 304 27.59 4.90 -7.14
C PRO A 304 26.17 4.45 -7.49
N ASP A 305 25.19 5.34 -7.30
CA ASP A 305 23.82 5.18 -7.78
C ASP A 305 23.27 6.58 -8.11
N PRO A 306 23.44 7.04 -9.37
CA PRO A 306 23.09 8.40 -9.76
C PRO A 306 21.58 8.68 -9.70
N THR A 307 20.75 7.64 -9.57
CA THR A 307 19.28 7.78 -9.53
C THR A 307 18.73 7.79 -8.10
N TYR A 308 19.54 7.44 -7.11
CA TYR A 308 19.06 7.14 -5.77
C TYR A 308 18.34 8.31 -5.10
N LEU A 309 18.95 9.50 -5.07
CA LEU A 309 18.38 10.66 -4.37
C LEU A 309 17.02 11.06 -4.97
N ALA A 310 16.87 11.01 -6.29
CA ALA A 310 15.58 11.25 -6.95
C ALA A 310 14.56 10.15 -6.63
N ARG A 311 14.95 8.88 -6.69
CA ARG A 311 14.06 7.74 -6.40
C ARG A 311 13.56 7.75 -4.96
N VAL A 312 14.42 8.03 -3.98
CA VAL A 312 14.01 8.02 -2.58
C VAL A 312 13.10 9.20 -2.25
N GLN A 313 13.30 10.38 -2.85
CA GLN A 313 12.36 11.50 -2.75
C GLN A 313 10.98 11.14 -3.32
N GLU A 314 10.93 10.41 -4.44
CA GLU A 314 9.68 9.89 -5.01
C GLU A 314 8.97 8.94 -4.02
N GLU A 315 9.70 8.02 -3.39
CA GLU A 315 9.19 7.09 -2.36
C GLU A 315 8.63 7.83 -1.14
N LEU A 316 9.37 8.82 -0.63
CA LEU A 316 8.97 9.66 0.51
C LEU A 316 7.70 10.45 0.18
N ARG A 317 7.66 11.11 -0.98
CA ARG A 317 6.48 11.85 -1.44
C ARG A 317 5.28 10.94 -1.67
N ALA A 318 5.47 9.70 -2.12
CA ALA A 318 4.38 8.72 -2.24
C ALA A 318 3.79 8.34 -0.86
N LYS A 319 4.56 8.50 0.22
CA LYS A 319 4.10 8.38 1.62
C LYS A 319 3.56 9.69 2.21
N GLY A 320 3.47 10.75 1.41
CA GLY A 320 2.97 12.06 1.83
C GLY A 320 4.02 12.92 2.55
N LEU A 321 5.31 12.60 2.42
CA LEU A 321 6.41 13.37 3.00
C LEU A 321 6.98 14.33 1.94
N THR A 322 6.74 15.63 2.13
CA THR A 322 7.25 16.71 1.27
C THR A 322 8.08 17.70 2.09
N GLU A 323 8.76 18.63 1.41
CA GLU A 323 9.62 19.63 2.07
C GLU A 323 8.79 20.67 2.89
N ASP A 324 7.50 20.80 2.59
CA ASP A 324 6.53 21.75 3.19
C ASP A 324 6.38 21.67 4.72
#